data_AF-A0A2T6KSU4-F1
#
_entry.id   AF-A0A2T6KSU4-F1
#
_cell.length_a   1.000
_cell.length_b   1.000
_cell.length_c   1.000
_cell.angle_alpha   90.00
_cell.angle_beta   90.00
_cell.angle_gamma   90.00
#
_symmetry.space_group_name_H-M   'P 1'
#
loop_
_entity.id
_entity.type
_entity.pdbx_description
1 polymer ?
#
loop_
_entity_poly.entity_id
_entity_poly.type
_entity_poly.pdbx_seq_one_letter_code
_entity_poly.pdbx_strand_id
1 'polypeptide(L)'
;MASEPARFRGAIMEVGPIPPSGGPFRKRYLDRNGRESLRVAEEEYATVRELLGSRAASMPMVHAPLVGSSFEVRRAIQNKKRSAWNTFRNAIDSATRDEIEPHIRRSESAAVAALNYLEDHELADVAHNAIHRSAFIRRGLFGCPITLRDDALWTECAFEMSHIRLGLSAGLLSEFECSVCGQPVEDCDHTMGETYDKVVVQDEAGKCSHCGSTDCEHAVGAVYPIRAYADARIVRTHEVSIVNRPRYPQSRFTAVTIEQSQLGDARFRVAAQLGRLNCDQCLGPCGGFSVAPPQNTGVTAR
;
A
#
# COMPACT_ATOMS: atom_id res chain seq x y z
N MET A 1 -14.73 29.16 -14.13
CA MET A 1 -14.61 28.74 -12.72
C MET A 1 -13.37 27.87 -12.63
N ALA A 2 -12.41 28.21 -11.76
CA ALA A 2 -11.25 27.35 -11.56
C ALA A 2 -11.70 26.04 -10.91
N SER A 3 -11.23 24.90 -11.40
CA SER A 3 -11.49 23.61 -10.75
C SER A 3 -10.84 23.61 -9.37
N GLU A 4 -11.53 23.05 -8.37
CA GLU A 4 -10.89 22.83 -7.07
C GLU A 4 -9.68 21.89 -7.24
N PRO A 5 -8.55 22.18 -6.57
CA PRO A 5 -7.38 21.32 -6.65
C PRO A 5 -7.69 19.94 -6.05
N ALA A 6 -7.08 18.90 -6.61
CA ALA A 6 -7.17 17.56 -6.08
C ALA A 6 -6.64 17.50 -4.64
N ARG A 7 -7.38 16.80 -3.77
CA ARG A 7 -6.99 16.54 -2.37
C ARG A 7 -6.43 15.13 -2.26
N PHE A 8 -5.40 14.97 -1.44
CA PHE A 8 -4.68 13.70 -1.26
C PHE A 8 -4.68 13.29 0.21
N ARG A 9 -4.72 12.00 0.47
CA ARG A 9 -4.44 11.39 1.77
C ARG A 9 -3.23 10.49 1.62
N GLY A 10 -2.32 10.50 2.57
CA GLY A 10 -1.14 9.63 2.55
C GLY A 10 -0.58 9.38 3.94
N ALA A 11 0.32 8.41 4.03
CA ALA A 11 1.11 8.16 5.23
C ALA A 11 2.38 9.02 5.19
N ILE A 12 2.74 9.62 6.32
CA ILE A 12 4.00 10.38 6.47
C ILE A 12 5.14 9.45 6.91
N MET A 13 4.83 8.53 7.83
CA MET A 13 5.74 7.54 8.36
C MET A 13 4.99 6.24 8.63
N GLU A 14 5.73 5.14 8.66
CA GLU A 14 5.24 3.85 9.13
C GLU A 14 5.89 3.50 10.47
N VAL A 15 5.14 2.77 11.29
CA VAL A 15 5.69 2.15 12.50
C VAL A 15 6.60 1.01 12.07
N GLY A 16 7.85 1.02 12.53
CA GLY A 16 8.81 -0.04 12.26
C GLY A 16 10.24 0.47 12.12
N PRO A 17 11.15 -0.39 11.61
CA PRO A 17 12.55 -0.03 11.42
C PRO A 17 12.69 1.15 10.46
N ILE A 18 13.46 2.15 10.87
CA ILE A 18 13.76 3.32 10.03
C ILE A 18 14.63 2.86 8.85
N PRO A 19 14.20 3.10 7.59
CA PRO A 19 15.01 2.77 6.43
C PRO A 19 16.35 3.52 6.48
N PRO A 20 17.47 2.87 6.09
CA PRO A 20 18.75 3.57 5.98
C PRO A 20 18.62 4.80 5.07
N SER A 21 19.30 5.89 5.44
CA SER A 21 19.22 7.18 4.75
C SER A 21 19.74 7.14 3.32
N GLY A 22 20.73 6.29 3.02
CA GLY A 22 21.34 6.17 1.70
C GLY A 22 22.35 5.03 1.58
N GLY A 23 23.08 5.04 0.45
CA GLY A 23 24.22 4.16 0.22
C GLY A 23 23.87 2.66 0.05
N PRO A 24 24.86 1.77 0.19
CA PRO A 24 24.69 0.33 -0.08
C PRO A 24 23.73 -0.33 0.92
N PHE A 25 23.67 0.14 2.17
CA PHE A 25 22.72 -0.37 3.16
C PHE A 25 21.27 -0.07 2.78
N ARG A 26 20.98 1.14 2.29
CA ARG A 26 19.64 1.47 1.76
C ARG A 26 19.30 0.58 0.58
N LYS A 27 20.22 0.40 -0.38
CA LYS A 27 19.99 -0.47 -1.54
C LYS A 27 19.64 -1.91 -1.13
N ARG A 28 20.41 -2.50 -0.21
CA ARG A 28 20.13 -3.85 0.33
C ARG A 28 18.81 -3.93 1.09
N TYR A 29 18.49 -2.91 1.87
CA TYR A 29 17.21 -2.82 2.59
C TYR A 29 16.03 -2.79 1.61
N LEU A 30 16.08 -1.94 0.58
CA LEU A 30 15.03 -1.83 -0.43
C LEU A 30 14.88 -3.14 -1.21
N ASP A 31 15.99 -3.72 -1.69
CA ASP A 31 15.98 -4.98 -2.44
C ASP A 31 15.39 -6.14 -1.61
N ARG A 32 15.86 -6.32 -0.38
CA ARG A 32 15.36 -7.39 0.51
C ARG A 32 13.86 -7.26 0.77
N ASN A 33 13.40 -6.09 1.22
CA ASN A 33 11.99 -5.89 1.55
C ASN A 33 11.09 -5.91 0.30
N GLY A 34 11.62 -5.44 -0.84
CA GLY A 34 10.96 -5.50 -2.12
C GLY A 34 10.73 -6.93 -2.61
N ARG A 35 11.78 -7.76 -2.60
CA ARG A 35 11.68 -9.19 -2.98
C ARG A 35 10.76 -9.96 -2.04
N GLU A 36 10.83 -9.68 -0.75
CA GLU A 36 9.96 -10.32 0.23
C GLU A 36 8.49 -9.95 0.00
N SER A 37 8.20 -8.66 -0.21
CA SER A 37 6.84 -8.21 -0.54
C SER A 37 6.34 -8.80 -1.85
N LEU A 38 7.22 -8.93 -2.85
CA LEU A 38 6.87 -9.56 -4.13
C LEU A 38 6.57 -11.05 -3.96
N ARG A 39 7.37 -11.77 -3.17
CA ARG A 39 7.14 -13.19 -2.82
C ARG A 39 5.77 -13.38 -2.18
N VAL A 40 5.43 -12.57 -1.18
CA VAL A 40 4.10 -12.59 -0.54
C VAL A 40 3.01 -12.31 -1.58
N ALA A 41 3.21 -11.34 -2.47
CA ALA A 41 2.24 -11.03 -3.51
C ALA A 41 1.97 -12.22 -4.46
N GLU A 42 3.02 -12.96 -4.84
CA GLU A 42 2.92 -14.16 -5.68
C GLU A 42 2.24 -15.32 -4.95
N GLU A 43 2.63 -15.59 -3.70
CA GLU A 43 2.07 -16.68 -2.89
C GLU A 43 0.58 -16.51 -2.66
N GLU A 44 0.17 -15.32 -2.22
CA GLU A 44 -1.24 -15.01 -2.00
C GLU A 44 -2.06 -15.05 -3.30
N TYR A 45 -1.46 -14.61 -4.41
CA TYR A 45 -2.09 -14.74 -5.73
C TYR A 45 -2.23 -16.21 -6.16
N ALA A 46 -1.23 -17.04 -5.89
CA ALA A 46 -1.28 -18.47 -6.17
C ALA A 46 -2.38 -19.17 -5.33
N THR A 47 -2.51 -18.83 -4.05
CA THR A 47 -3.61 -19.31 -3.19
C THR A 47 -4.98 -18.94 -3.77
N VAL A 48 -5.17 -17.71 -4.28
CA VAL A 48 -6.42 -17.34 -4.96
C VAL A 48 -6.70 -18.24 -6.18
N ARG A 49 -5.67 -18.56 -6.97
CA ARG A 49 -5.83 -19.46 -8.13
C ARG A 49 -6.16 -20.88 -7.72
N GLU A 50 -5.56 -21.36 -6.63
CA GLU A 50 -5.85 -22.68 -6.06
C GLU A 50 -7.30 -22.77 -5.57
N LEU A 51 -7.76 -21.78 -4.81
CA LEU A 51 -9.16 -21.69 -4.33
C LEU A 51 -10.17 -21.61 -5.49
N LEU A 52 -9.81 -20.95 -6.60
CA LEU A 52 -10.63 -20.95 -7.82
C LEU A 52 -10.65 -22.31 -8.54
N GLY A 53 -9.65 -23.17 -8.29
CA GLY A 53 -9.52 -24.48 -8.93
C GLY A 53 -9.56 -24.42 -10.46
N SER A 54 -10.36 -25.29 -11.08
CA SER A 54 -10.54 -25.30 -12.55
C SER A 54 -11.15 -24.01 -13.10
N ARG A 55 -11.86 -23.22 -12.29
CA ARG A 55 -12.44 -21.94 -12.70
C ARG A 55 -11.36 -20.87 -12.93
N ALA A 56 -10.16 -21.03 -12.37
CA ALA A 56 -9.07 -20.08 -12.63
C ALA A 56 -8.75 -19.94 -14.13
N ALA A 57 -8.99 -20.99 -14.93
CA ALA A 57 -8.78 -20.97 -16.38
C ALA A 57 -9.84 -20.16 -17.15
N SER A 58 -11.04 -19.97 -16.60
CA SER A 58 -12.12 -19.18 -17.21
C SER A 58 -12.18 -17.74 -16.68
N MET A 59 -11.27 -17.38 -15.77
CA MET A 59 -11.15 -16.02 -15.26
C MET A 59 -10.91 -15.04 -16.41
N PRO A 60 -11.60 -13.87 -16.44
CA PRO A 60 -11.26 -12.82 -17.39
C PRO A 60 -9.76 -12.50 -17.32
N MET A 61 -9.14 -12.24 -18.47
CA MET A 61 -7.71 -11.93 -18.53
C MET A 61 -7.45 -10.42 -18.49
N VAL A 62 -6.32 -10.01 -17.90
CA VAL A 62 -5.75 -8.67 -18.10
C VAL A 62 -5.31 -8.56 -19.56
N HIS A 63 -5.76 -7.54 -20.29
CA HIS A 63 -5.40 -7.37 -21.69
C HIS A 63 -4.02 -6.73 -21.89
N ALA A 64 -3.45 -6.96 -23.07
CA ALA A 64 -2.27 -6.29 -23.60
C ALA A 64 -2.41 -4.74 -23.56
N PRO A 65 -1.28 -4.00 -23.54
CA PRO A 65 -1.30 -2.54 -23.48
C PRO A 65 -2.09 -1.92 -24.64
N LEU A 66 -2.84 -0.84 -24.37
CA LEU A 66 -3.37 0.02 -25.42
C LEU A 66 -2.21 0.86 -25.94
N VAL A 67 -1.73 0.53 -27.14
CA VAL A 67 -0.89 1.43 -27.92
C VAL A 67 -1.82 2.45 -28.60
N GLY A 68 -2.30 3.43 -27.82
CA GLY A 68 -3.22 4.48 -28.31
C GLY A 68 -4.14 5.03 -27.22
N SER A 69 -4.17 6.36 -27.07
CA SER A 69 -4.81 7.09 -25.96
C SER A 69 -6.33 7.30 -26.08
N SER A 70 -7.04 6.56 -26.94
CA SER A 70 -8.49 6.79 -27.12
C SER A 70 -9.28 6.38 -25.87
N PHE A 71 -9.88 7.38 -25.23
CA PHE A 71 -10.77 7.20 -24.08
C PHE A 71 -11.96 6.29 -24.40
N GLU A 72 -12.53 6.41 -25.60
CA GLU A 72 -13.67 5.61 -26.04
C GLU A 72 -13.32 4.13 -26.15
N VAL A 73 -12.16 3.82 -26.72
CA VAL A 73 -11.65 2.45 -26.83
C VAL A 73 -11.42 1.85 -25.44
N ARG A 74 -10.79 2.61 -24.53
CA ARG A 74 -10.60 2.17 -23.14
C ARG A 74 -11.94 1.87 -22.46
N ARG A 75 -12.92 2.76 -22.61
CA ARG A 75 -14.26 2.61 -22.03
C ARG A 75 -15.00 1.39 -22.58
N ALA A 76 -14.90 1.14 -23.89
CA ALA A 76 -15.48 -0.05 -24.52
C ALA A 76 -14.87 -1.34 -23.96
N ILE A 77 -13.54 -1.39 -23.79
CA ILE A 77 -12.85 -2.53 -23.17
C ILE A 77 -13.31 -2.73 -21.73
N GLN A 78 -13.36 -1.66 -20.92
CA GLN A 78 -13.81 -1.72 -19.53
C GLN A 78 -15.24 -2.27 -19.41
N ASN A 79 -16.16 -1.82 -20.28
CA ASN A 79 -17.54 -2.33 -20.31
C ASN A 79 -17.60 -3.83 -20.64
N LYS A 80 -16.85 -4.27 -21.66
CA LYS A 80 -16.75 -5.71 -22.02
C LYS A 80 -16.21 -6.53 -20.86
N LYS A 81 -15.17 -6.03 -20.17
CA LYS A 81 -14.60 -6.69 -18.99
C LYS A 81 -15.54 -6.75 -17.81
N ARG A 82 -16.29 -5.67 -17.55
CA ARG A 82 -17.30 -5.67 -16.50
C ARG A 82 -18.35 -6.74 -16.75
N SER A 83 -18.82 -6.88 -17.98
CA SER A 83 -19.76 -7.94 -18.36
C SER A 83 -19.17 -9.34 -18.12
N ALA A 84 -17.94 -9.59 -18.59
CA ALA A 84 -17.25 -10.86 -18.37
C ALA A 84 -17.06 -11.18 -16.87
N TRP A 85 -16.69 -10.20 -16.06
CA TRP A 85 -16.56 -10.35 -14.61
C TRP A 85 -17.89 -10.61 -13.92
N ASN A 86 -18.98 -9.98 -14.36
CA ASN A 86 -20.31 -10.27 -13.81
C ASN A 86 -20.71 -11.73 -14.08
N THR A 87 -20.49 -12.24 -15.29
CA THR A 87 -20.74 -13.65 -15.63
C THR A 87 -19.87 -14.59 -14.79
N PHE A 88 -18.56 -14.32 -14.72
CA PHE A 88 -17.62 -15.16 -13.96
C PHE A 88 -17.95 -15.18 -12.46
N ARG A 89 -18.19 -14.00 -11.87
CA ARG A 89 -18.54 -13.87 -10.45
C ARG A 89 -19.84 -14.59 -10.10
N ASN A 90 -20.83 -14.59 -10.99
CA ASN A 90 -22.09 -15.30 -10.78
C ASN A 90 -21.92 -16.84 -10.87
N ALA A 91 -20.82 -17.33 -11.44
CA ALA A 91 -20.47 -18.75 -11.51
C ALA A 91 -19.63 -19.25 -10.33
N ILE A 92 -19.29 -18.37 -9.37
CA ILE A 92 -18.56 -18.68 -8.15
C ILE A 92 -19.52 -18.49 -6.97
N ASP A 93 -19.60 -19.49 -6.10
CA ASP A 93 -20.37 -19.41 -4.86
C ASP A 93 -19.82 -18.33 -3.90
N SER A 94 -20.61 -17.96 -2.90
CA SER A 94 -20.20 -16.95 -1.92
C SER A 94 -19.05 -17.43 -1.04
N ALA A 95 -19.07 -18.69 -0.59
CA ALA A 95 -18.05 -19.22 0.32
C ALA A 95 -16.64 -19.13 -0.29
N THR A 96 -16.49 -19.58 -1.54
CA THR A 96 -15.22 -19.47 -2.28
C THR A 96 -14.78 -18.00 -2.43
N ARG A 97 -15.72 -17.07 -2.66
CA ARG A 97 -15.39 -15.64 -2.74
C ARG A 97 -14.95 -15.08 -1.40
N ASP A 98 -15.61 -15.45 -0.31
CA ASP A 98 -15.30 -15.00 1.04
C ASP A 98 -13.90 -15.50 1.46
N GLU A 99 -13.53 -16.73 1.08
CA GLU A 99 -12.18 -17.28 1.28
C GLU A 99 -11.11 -16.57 0.44
N ILE A 100 -11.43 -16.21 -0.81
CA ILE A 100 -10.49 -15.52 -1.72
C ILE A 100 -10.20 -14.07 -1.28
N GLU A 101 -11.17 -13.37 -0.71
CA GLU A 101 -11.07 -11.93 -0.42
C GLU A 101 -9.81 -11.52 0.38
N PRO A 102 -9.50 -12.13 1.54
CA PRO A 102 -8.30 -11.76 2.30
C PRO A 102 -7.02 -11.98 1.51
N HIS A 103 -6.92 -13.08 0.76
CA HIS A 103 -5.73 -13.40 -0.04
C HIS A 103 -5.52 -12.40 -1.18
N ILE A 104 -6.56 -12.04 -1.93
CA ILE A 104 -6.38 -11.09 -3.03
C ILE A 104 -6.05 -9.68 -2.54
N ARG A 105 -6.62 -9.26 -1.39
CA ARG A 105 -6.29 -7.98 -0.75
C ARG A 105 -4.84 -7.96 -0.26
N ARG A 106 -4.39 -9.07 0.36
CA ARG A 106 -3.00 -9.21 0.81
C ARG A 106 -2.04 -9.20 -0.39
N SER A 107 -2.36 -9.93 -1.46
CA SER A 107 -1.60 -9.93 -2.71
C SER A 107 -1.46 -8.53 -3.30
N GLU A 108 -2.55 -7.77 -3.42
CA GLU A 108 -2.54 -6.39 -3.94
C GLU A 108 -1.70 -5.45 -3.06
N SER A 109 -1.91 -5.47 -1.74
CA SER A 109 -1.15 -4.64 -0.81
C SER A 109 0.35 -4.95 -0.83
N ALA A 110 0.72 -6.23 -0.88
CA ALA A 110 2.11 -6.67 -0.95
C ALA A 110 2.75 -6.31 -2.31
N ALA A 111 1.99 -6.37 -3.41
CA ALA A 111 2.48 -5.94 -4.71
C ALA A 111 2.75 -4.42 -4.76
N VAL A 112 1.87 -3.61 -4.17
CA VAL A 112 2.12 -2.16 -4.00
C VAL A 112 3.36 -1.92 -3.16
N ALA A 113 3.49 -2.64 -2.04
CA ALA A 113 4.66 -2.52 -1.19
C ALA A 113 5.95 -2.89 -1.94
N ALA A 114 5.93 -3.98 -2.72
CA ALA A 114 7.04 -4.39 -3.56
C ALA A 114 7.45 -3.29 -4.54
N LEU A 115 6.50 -2.69 -5.27
CA LEU A 115 6.80 -1.61 -6.23
C LEU A 115 7.37 -0.37 -5.53
N ASN A 116 6.87 -0.05 -4.34
CA ASN A 116 7.38 1.06 -3.54
C ASN A 116 8.84 0.87 -3.13
N TYR A 117 9.24 -0.36 -2.77
CA TYR A 117 10.63 -0.70 -2.47
C TYR A 117 11.52 -0.80 -3.72
N LEU A 118 10.97 -1.33 -4.83
CA LEU A 118 11.73 -1.72 -6.03
C LEU A 118 11.65 -0.69 -7.17
N GLU A 119 11.24 0.55 -6.92
CA GLU A 119 11.00 1.56 -7.97
C GLU A 119 12.17 1.77 -8.94
N ASP A 120 13.40 1.72 -8.45
CA ASP A 120 14.63 1.87 -9.24
C ASP A 120 15.37 0.54 -9.45
N HIS A 121 14.64 -0.58 -9.36
CA HIS A 121 15.18 -1.94 -9.49
C HIS A 121 14.70 -2.59 -10.79
N GLU A 122 15.46 -3.54 -11.33
CA GLU A 122 15.08 -4.38 -12.49
C GLU A 122 13.77 -5.18 -12.28
N LEU A 123 13.28 -5.25 -11.04
CA LEU A 123 12.04 -5.95 -10.67
C LEU A 123 10.84 -5.00 -10.55
N ALA A 124 11.01 -3.70 -10.83
CA ALA A 124 9.93 -2.71 -10.78
C ALA A 124 8.75 -3.14 -11.66
N ASP A 125 9.02 -3.56 -12.90
CA ASP A 125 7.98 -3.99 -13.84
C ASP A 125 7.30 -5.28 -13.39
N VAL A 126 8.02 -6.19 -12.72
CA VAL A 126 7.44 -7.41 -12.16
C VAL A 126 6.46 -7.06 -11.04
N ALA A 127 6.85 -6.17 -10.12
CA ALA A 127 5.97 -5.67 -9.06
C ALA A 127 4.78 -4.87 -9.62
N HIS A 128 4.99 -4.06 -10.66
CA HIS A 128 3.92 -3.33 -11.34
C HIS A 128 2.88 -4.27 -11.95
N ASN A 129 3.32 -5.30 -12.66
CA ASN A 129 2.43 -6.34 -13.20
C ASN A 129 1.71 -7.12 -12.10
N ALA A 130 2.37 -7.34 -10.95
CA ALA A 130 1.76 -7.96 -9.77
C ALA A 130 0.58 -7.14 -9.21
N ILE A 131 0.68 -5.81 -9.21
CA ILE A 131 -0.42 -4.92 -8.83
C ILE A 131 -1.56 -5.04 -9.85
N HIS A 132 -1.25 -5.04 -11.14
CA HIS A 132 -2.28 -5.12 -12.18
C HIS A 132 -3.11 -6.39 -12.08
N ARG A 133 -2.47 -7.56 -11.96
CA ARG A 133 -3.21 -8.83 -11.85
C ARG A 133 -4.06 -8.89 -10.58
N SER A 134 -3.53 -8.45 -9.43
CA SER A 134 -4.22 -8.54 -8.15
C SER A 134 -5.39 -7.54 -8.08
N ALA A 135 -5.16 -6.29 -8.47
CA ALA A 135 -6.19 -5.26 -8.54
C ALA A 135 -7.29 -5.60 -9.55
N PHE A 136 -6.95 -6.26 -10.66
CA PHE A 136 -7.93 -6.70 -11.66
C PHE A 136 -8.88 -7.77 -11.11
N ILE A 137 -8.37 -8.78 -10.40
CA ILE A 137 -9.20 -9.79 -9.72
C ILE A 137 -10.01 -9.14 -8.61
N ARG A 138 -9.40 -8.32 -7.74
CA ARG A 138 -10.12 -7.66 -6.64
C ARG A 138 -11.28 -6.84 -7.18
N ARG A 139 -11.04 -6.02 -8.20
CA ARG A 139 -12.09 -5.23 -8.86
C ARG A 139 -13.16 -6.13 -9.47
N GLY A 140 -12.78 -7.23 -10.11
CA GLY A 140 -13.69 -8.18 -10.75
C GLY A 140 -14.67 -8.84 -9.79
N LEU A 141 -14.15 -9.40 -8.70
CA LEU A 141 -14.91 -10.18 -7.73
C LEU A 141 -15.63 -9.29 -6.69
N PHE A 142 -14.92 -8.32 -6.12
CA PHE A 142 -15.38 -7.56 -4.95
C PHE A 142 -15.71 -6.10 -5.26
N GLY A 143 -15.17 -5.56 -6.36
CA GLY A 143 -15.30 -4.15 -6.68
C GLY A 143 -14.15 -3.31 -6.12
N CYS A 144 -14.18 -2.01 -6.41
CA CYS A 144 -13.25 -1.03 -5.86
C CYS A 144 -14.05 0.24 -5.58
N PRO A 145 -14.67 0.36 -4.40
CA PRO A 145 -15.66 1.40 -4.13
C PRO A 145 -15.04 2.79 -4.18
N ILE A 146 -15.79 3.73 -4.75
CA ILE A 146 -15.54 5.17 -4.65
C ILE A 146 -16.50 5.69 -3.58
N THR A 147 -15.96 6.39 -2.60
CA THR A 147 -16.73 6.84 -1.42
C THR A 147 -16.94 8.34 -1.45
N LEU A 148 -18.08 8.80 -0.94
CA LEU A 148 -18.34 10.22 -0.73
C LEU A 148 -17.91 10.58 0.71
N ARG A 149 -16.95 11.50 0.86
CA ARG A 149 -16.48 12.02 2.16
C ARG A 149 -16.18 13.51 2.04
N ASP A 150 -16.63 14.30 3.01
CA ASP A 150 -16.44 15.77 3.03
C ASP A 150 -16.86 16.43 1.71
N ASP A 151 -18.02 16.00 1.21
CA ASP A 151 -18.61 16.44 -0.05
C ASP A 151 -17.79 16.11 -1.31
N ALA A 152 -16.71 15.32 -1.21
CA ALA A 152 -15.85 14.91 -2.30
C ALA A 152 -15.89 13.39 -2.57
N LEU A 153 -15.71 12.99 -3.82
CA LEU A 153 -15.58 11.58 -4.19
C LEU A 153 -14.12 11.15 -4.04
N TRP A 154 -13.87 10.08 -3.29
CA TRP A 154 -12.55 9.55 -3.00
C TRP A 154 -12.37 8.16 -3.57
N THR A 155 -11.20 7.92 -4.15
CA THR A 155 -10.73 6.58 -4.54
C THR A 155 -9.50 6.21 -3.71
N GLU A 156 -9.52 4.98 -3.20
CA GLU A 156 -8.39 4.31 -2.52
C GLU A 156 -7.89 3.14 -3.38
N CYS A 157 -8.12 3.21 -4.70
CA CYS A 157 -7.74 2.15 -5.62
C CYS A 157 -6.22 1.99 -5.66
N ALA A 158 -5.72 0.85 -5.20
CA ALA A 158 -4.28 0.57 -5.16
C ALA A 158 -3.61 0.68 -6.55
N PHE A 159 -4.32 0.26 -7.60
CA PHE A 159 -3.89 0.48 -8.98
C PHE A 159 -3.65 1.96 -9.26
N GLU A 160 -4.60 2.84 -8.92
CA GLU A 160 -4.44 4.27 -9.19
C GLU A 160 -3.32 4.87 -8.33
N MET A 161 -3.31 4.55 -7.03
CA MET A 161 -2.30 5.06 -6.11
C MET A 161 -0.88 4.65 -6.54
N SER A 162 -0.71 3.45 -7.11
CA SER A 162 0.60 3.00 -7.61
C SER A 162 1.12 3.79 -8.81
N HIS A 163 0.25 4.48 -9.56
CA HIS A 163 0.64 5.36 -10.67
C HIS A 163 0.88 6.80 -10.20
N ILE A 164 0.35 7.19 -9.04
CA ILE A 164 0.68 8.44 -8.37
C ILE A 164 1.99 8.22 -7.60
N ARG A 165 3.13 8.30 -8.30
CA ARG A 165 4.48 8.08 -7.75
C ARG A 165 4.99 9.24 -6.88
N LEU A 166 4.10 9.82 -6.10
CA LEU A 166 4.38 10.86 -5.11
C LEU A 166 4.17 10.30 -3.71
N GLY A 167 4.97 10.79 -2.77
CA GLY A 167 4.88 10.42 -1.37
C GLY A 167 5.23 11.58 -0.47
N LEU A 168 5.12 11.33 0.83
CA LEU A 168 5.40 12.29 1.89
C LEU A 168 6.72 11.89 2.54
N SER A 169 7.63 12.84 2.67
CA SER A 169 8.88 12.65 3.42
C SER A 169 8.97 13.72 4.49
N ALA A 170 8.95 13.31 5.76
CA ALA A 170 9.15 14.22 6.86
C ALA A 170 10.65 14.56 7.02
N GLY A 171 10.94 15.86 7.08
CA GLY A 171 12.19 16.37 7.63
C GLY A 171 12.10 16.31 9.15
N LEU A 172 12.76 15.31 9.75
CA LEU A 172 12.75 15.06 11.19
C LEU A 172 14.12 15.32 11.78
N LEU A 173 14.14 15.98 12.93
CA LEU A 173 15.23 15.85 13.88
C LEU A 173 14.88 14.67 14.80
N SER A 174 15.75 13.66 14.83
CA SER A 174 15.59 12.47 15.65
C SER A 174 16.81 12.25 16.53
N GLU A 175 16.58 12.20 17.83
CA GLU A 175 17.57 11.72 18.81
C GLU A 175 17.25 10.26 19.12
N PHE A 176 18.29 9.42 19.16
CA PHE A 176 18.16 7.99 19.34
C PHE A 176 18.80 7.55 20.64
N GLU A 177 18.12 6.67 21.35
CA GLU A 177 18.62 6.03 22.56
C GLU A 177 18.85 4.55 22.32
N CYS A 178 19.88 4.00 22.98
CA CYS A 178 20.14 2.57 22.94
C CYS A 178 19.10 1.81 23.75
N SER A 179 18.45 0.81 23.15
CA SER A 179 17.47 -0.04 23.83
C SER A 179 18.06 -0.87 24.98
N VAL A 180 19.38 -0.95 25.13
CA VAL A 180 20.04 -1.66 26.24
C VAL A 180 20.25 -0.74 27.44
N CYS A 181 20.95 0.38 27.27
CA CYS A 181 21.33 1.27 28.37
C CYS A 181 20.53 2.58 28.48
N GLY A 182 19.70 2.92 27.49
CA GLY A 182 18.92 4.17 27.46
C GLY A 182 19.74 5.45 27.20
N GLN A 183 21.06 5.34 26.96
CA GLN A 183 21.90 6.49 26.59
C GLN A 183 21.75 6.83 25.12
N PRO A 184 22.09 8.06 24.69
CA PRO A 184 22.22 8.41 23.28
C PRO A 184 23.09 7.39 22.55
N VAL A 185 22.68 6.99 21.33
CA VAL A 185 23.38 5.95 20.57
C VAL A 185 24.82 6.37 20.26
N GLU A 186 25.06 7.66 20.05
CA GLU A 186 26.40 8.25 19.86
C GLU A 186 27.31 8.17 21.10
N ASP A 187 26.74 8.02 22.29
CA ASP A 187 27.45 8.04 23.57
C ASP A 187 27.54 6.65 24.23
N CYS A 188 27.01 5.60 23.58
CA CYS A 188 26.96 4.26 24.15
C CYS A 188 27.94 3.28 23.48
N ASP A 189 28.47 2.33 24.25
CA ASP A 189 29.39 1.29 23.74
C ASP A 189 28.68 0.10 23.08
N HIS A 190 27.34 0.09 23.04
CA HIS A 190 26.56 -1.03 22.50
C HIS A 190 26.50 -0.99 20.97
N THR A 191 26.90 -2.09 20.34
CA THR A 191 26.82 -2.25 18.88
C THR A 191 25.40 -2.64 18.47
N MET A 192 24.77 -1.82 17.62
CA MET A 192 23.40 -2.08 17.14
C MET A 192 23.31 -3.41 16.39
N GLY A 193 22.34 -4.23 16.78
CA GLY A 193 22.12 -5.57 16.22
C GLY A 193 22.81 -6.71 16.96
N GLU A 194 23.72 -6.43 17.90
CA GLU A 194 24.32 -7.43 18.80
C GLU A 194 23.39 -7.73 19.99
N THR A 195 23.61 -8.87 20.65
CA THR A 195 22.80 -9.29 21.81
C THR A 195 23.53 -8.99 23.11
N TYR A 196 22.80 -8.42 24.07
CA TYR A 196 23.31 -8.04 25.39
C TYR A 196 22.35 -8.51 26.49
N ASP A 197 22.89 -8.72 27.68
CA ASP A 197 22.09 -9.01 28.87
C ASP A 197 21.54 -7.70 29.45
N LYS A 198 20.21 -7.61 29.55
CA LYS A 198 19.52 -6.45 30.12
C LYS A 198 18.73 -6.85 31.36
N VAL A 199 18.97 -6.13 32.46
CA VAL A 199 18.15 -6.23 33.68
C VAL A 199 16.82 -5.51 33.44
N VAL A 200 15.72 -6.20 33.69
CA VAL A 200 14.37 -5.64 33.56
C VAL A 200 14.12 -4.65 34.68
N VAL A 201 13.70 -3.45 34.29
CA VAL A 201 13.18 -2.42 35.19
C VAL A 201 11.82 -1.96 34.69
N GLN A 202 11.02 -1.36 35.57
CA GLN A 202 9.78 -0.69 35.19
C GLN A 202 9.96 0.82 35.33
N ASP A 203 9.43 1.58 34.38
CA ASP A 203 9.39 3.05 34.49
C ASP A 203 8.27 3.51 35.45
N GLU A 204 8.17 4.82 35.68
CA GLU A 204 7.14 5.41 36.56
C GLU A 204 5.71 5.15 36.07
N ALA A 205 5.53 4.87 34.78
CA ALA A 205 4.25 4.52 34.17
C ALA A 205 3.98 3.00 34.20
N GLY A 206 4.88 2.22 34.81
CA GLY A 206 4.80 0.76 34.92
C GLY A 206 5.21 0.00 33.66
N LYS A 207 5.80 0.66 32.65
CA LYS A 207 6.23 -0.02 31.41
C LYS A 207 7.51 -0.80 31.65
N CYS A 208 7.52 -2.05 31.20
CA CYS A 208 8.69 -2.91 31.20
C CYS A 208 9.77 -2.37 30.25
N SER A 209 11.00 -2.23 30.73
CA SER A 209 12.13 -1.78 29.91
C SER A 209 12.55 -2.76 28.82
N HIS A 210 12.12 -4.02 28.88
CA HIS A 210 12.46 -5.04 27.88
C HIS A 210 11.49 -5.03 26.68
N CYS A 211 10.18 -4.91 26.93
CA CYS A 211 9.16 -4.99 25.86
C CYS A 211 8.28 -3.74 25.71
N GLY A 212 8.39 -2.75 26.62
CA GLY A 212 7.59 -1.52 26.61
C GLY A 212 6.12 -1.67 27.05
N SER A 213 5.67 -2.88 27.39
CA SER A 213 4.31 -3.15 27.86
C SER A 213 4.18 -2.93 29.37
N THR A 214 2.99 -2.51 29.83
CA THR A 214 2.61 -2.50 31.26
C THR A 214 2.10 -3.86 31.73
N ASP A 215 1.76 -4.76 30.81
CA ASP A 215 1.29 -6.11 31.07
C ASP A 215 2.19 -7.11 30.33
N CYS A 216 3.12 -7.74 31.06
CA CYS A 216 4.05 -8.72 30.52
C CYS A 216 4.61 -9.64 31.61
N GLU A 217 5.10 -10.81 31.20
CA GLU A 217 5.67 -11.82 32.09
C GLU A 217 7.13 -11.55 32.52
N HIS A 218 7.71 -10.42 32.11
CA HIS A 218 9.09 -10.07 32.48
C HIS A 218 9.19 -9.64 33.94
N ALA A 219 9.87 -10.45 34.75
CA ALA A 219 10.07 -10.15 36.16
C ALA A 219 11.09 -9.00 36.35
N VAL A 220 10.72 -7.99 37.14
CA VAL A 220 11.63 -6.89 37.51
C VAL A 220 12.85 -7.44 38.25
N GLY A 221 14.05 -7.02 37.84
CA GLY A 221 15.33 -7.50 38.36
C GLY A 221 15.87 -8.76 37.67
N ALA A 222 15.07 -9.47 36.87
CA ALA A 222 15.57 -10.59 36.06
C ALA A 222 16.33 -10.10 34.83
N VAL A 223 17.24 -10.95 34.34
CA VAL A 223 18.09 -10.67 33.17
C VAL A 223 17.54 -11.41 31.97
N TYR A 224 17.34 -10.69 30.87
CA TYR A 224 16.90 -11.27 29.60
C TYR A 224 17.84 -10.81 28.47
N PRO A 225 18.13 -11.69 27.49
CA PRO A 225 18.90 -11.29 26.32
C PRO A 225 18.06 -10.35 25.46
N ILE A 226 18.61 -9.19 25.11
CA ILE A 226 17.99 -8.24 24.20
C ILE A 226 18.95 -7.93 23.05
N ARG A 227 18.42 -7.85 21.83
CA ARG A 227 19.18 -7.37 20.68
C ARG A 227 19.20 -5.84 20.72
N ALA A 228 20.37 -5.21 20.73
CA ALA A 228 20.49 -3.76 20.74
C ALA A 228 19.84 -3.15 19.49
N TYR A 229 19.00 -2.14 19.70
CA TYR A 229 18.41 -1.32 18.66
C TYR A 229 18.32 0.14 19.12
N ALA A 230 18.22 1.05 18.16
CA ALA A 230 18.03 2.46 18.41
C ALA A 230 16.54 2.77 18.55
N ASP A 231 16.14 3.35 19.66
CA ASP A 231 14.77 3.83 19.90
C ASP A 231 14.72 5.35 19.75
N ALA A 232 13.69 5.89 19.09
CA ALA A 232 13.61 7.31 18.81
C ALA A 232 12.97 8.05 19.98
N ARG A 233 13.74 8.88 20.70
CA ARG A 233 13.27 9.57 21.92
C ARG A 233 12.64 10.93 21.63
N ILE A 234 13.32 11.74 20.81
CA ILE A 234 12.82 13.05 20.38
C ILE A 234 12.60 12.99 18.89
N VAL A 235 11.35 13.10 18.45
CA VAL A 235 11.00 13.24 17.04
C VAL A 235 10.34 14.61 16.85
N ARG A 236 11.11 15.56 16.31
CA ARG A 236 10.58 16.88 15.94
C ARG A 236 10.44 16.96 14.43
N THR A 237 9.21 17.12 13.96
CA THR A 237 8.92 17.36 12.55
C THR A 237 9.09 18.83 12.23
N HIS A 238 10.01 19.15 11.31
CA HIS A 238 10.20 20.51 10.82
C HIS A 238 9.36 20.78 9.57
N GLU A 239 9.35 19.81 8.66
CA GLU A 239 8.64 19.92 7.39
C GLU A 239 8.12 18.55 6.94
N VAL A 240 7.11 18.58 6.07
CA VAL A 240 6.67 17.42 5.30
C VAL A 240 6.67 17.81 3.84
N SER A 241 7.57 17.19 3.08
CA SER A 241 7.80 17.50 1.68
C SER A 241 7.15 16.44 0.80
N ILE A 242 6.51 16.86 -0.30
CA ILE A 242 6.00 15.96 -1.34
C ILE A 242 7.16 15.62 -2.28
N VAL A 243 7.49 14.34 -2.39
CA VAL A 243 8.65 13.88 -3.15
C VAL A 243 8.35 12.62 -3.96
N ASN A 244 9.11 12.40 -5.03
CA ASN A 244 9.00 11.17 -5.83
C ASN A 244 9.53 9.94 -5.09
N ARG A 245 10.51 10.11 -4.20
CA ARG A 245 11.20 9.04 -3.46
C ARG A 245 11.21 9.36 -1.96
N PRO A 246 10.13 9.04 -1.22
CA PRO A 246 10.08 9.29 0.21
C PRO A 246 11.15 8.48 0.94
N ARG A 247 11.63 9.01 2.08
CA ARG A 247 12.60 8.29 2.93
C ARG A 247 12.08 6.90 3.32
N TYR A 248 10.81 6.86 3.74
CA TYR A 248 10.02 5.65 3.96
C TYR A 248 9.33 5.28 2.64
N PRO A 249 9.71 4.16 1.98
CA PRO A 249 9.20 3.82 0.65
C PRO A 249 7.67 3.72 0.56
N GLN A 250 7.03 3.31 1.66
CA GLN A 250 5.59 3.16 1.77
C GLN A 250 4.84 4.43 2.17
N SER A 251 5.53 5.53 2.51
CA SER A 251 4.91 6.84 2.80
C SER A 251 4.40 7.50 1.52
N ARG A 252 3.41 6.86 0.89
CA ARG A 252 2.78 7.25 -0.38
C ARG A 252 1.37 7.75 -0.14
N PHE A 253 0.79 8.38 -1.16
CA PHE A 253 -0.64 8.65 -1.14
C PHE A 253 -1.44 7.35 -1.19
N THR A 254 -2.46 7.28 -0.34
CA THR A 254 -3.37 6.15 -0.18
C THR A 254 -4.78 6.47 -0.66
N ALA A 255 -5.09 7.75 -0.87
CA ALA A 255 -6.33 8.19 -1.48
C ALA A 255 -6.16 9.51 -2.24
N VAL A 256 -6.99 9.70 -3.26
CA VAL A 256 -7.12 10.97 -3.98
C VAL A 256 -8.60 11.28 -4.24
N THR A 257 -8.94 12.56 -4.27
CA THR A 257 -10.26 13.00 -4.75
C THR A 257 -10.38 12.88 -6.26
N ILE A 258 -11.55 12.47 -6.73
CA ILE A 258 -11.90 12.50 -8.14
C ILE A 258 -12.52 13.86 -8.47
N GLU A 259 -12.03 14.51 -9.52
CA GLU A 259 -12.49 15.85 -9.91
C GLU A 259 -13.99 15.85 -10.24
N GLN A 260 -14.74 16.72 -9.57
CA GLN A 260 -16.20 16.78 -9.69
C GLN A 260 -16.68 17.43 -10.98
N SER A 261 -15.87 18.26 -11.64
CA SER A 261 -16.24 18.89 -12.92
C SER A 261 -16.63 17.86 -13.98
N GLN A 262 -16.16 16.61 -13.82
CA GLN A 262 -16.45 15.48 -14.71
C GLN A 262 -17.53 14.51 -14.18
N LEU A 263 -17.88 14.58 -12.89
CA LEU A 263 -18.85 13.73 -12.20
C LEU A 263 -19.98 14.53 -11.53
N GLY A 264 -20.19 15.79 -11.90
CA GLY A 264 -21.18 16.73 -11.33
C GLY A 264 -22.64 16.29 -11.43
N ASP A 265 -22.86 15.06 -11.86
CA ASP A 265 -24.13 14.36 -11.83
C ASP A 265 -24.41 13.84 -10.42
N ALA A 266 -25.51 14.32 -9.82
CA ALA A 266 -26.02 13.85 -8.54
C ALA A 266 -26.12 12.30 -8.47
N ARG A 267 -26.31 11.62 -9.61
CA ARG A 267 -26.34 10.16 -9.70
C ARG A 267 -25.05 9.49 -9.21
N PHE A 268 -23.88 10.07 -9.44
CA PHE A 268 -22.62 9.49 -8.97
C PHE A 268 -22.47 9.63 -7.46
N ARG A 269 -22.89 10.76 -6.89
CA ARG A 269 -22.90 10.97 -5.43
C ARG A 269 -23.83 9.97 -4.74
N VAL A 270 -25.05 9.82 -5.26
CA VAL A 270 -26.02 8.82 -4.78
C VAL A 270 -25.45 7.40 -4.92
N ALA A 271 -24.85 7.07 -6.06
CA ALA A 271 -24.22 5.76 -6.24
C ALA A 271 -23.06 5.53 -5.27
N ALA A 272 -22.26 6.54 -4.96
CA ALA A 272 -21.16 6.45 -3.99
C ALA A 272 -21.68 6.25 -2.57
N GLN A 273 -22.73 7.00 -2.17
CA GLN A 273 -23.40 6.84 -0.87
C GLN A 273 -24.00 5.43 -0.70
N LEU A 274 -24.51 4.85 -1.78
CA LEU A 274 -25.05 3.48 -1.80
C LEU A 274 -23.96 2.40 -1.96
N GLY A 275 -22.67 2.75 -2.04
CA GLY A 275 -21.58 1.79 -2.26
C GLY A 275 -21.60 1.11 -3.64
N ARG A 276 -22.30 1.71 -4.62
CA ARG A 276 -22.48 1.18 -5.98
C ARG A 276 -21.51 1.78 -6.99
N LEU A 277 -20.86 2.88 -6.65
CA LEU A 277 -19.85 3.53 -7.49
C LEU A 277 -18.51 2.80 -7.36
N ASN A 278 -17.95 2.36 -8.49
CA ASN A 278 -16.68 1.65 -8.51
C ASN A 278 -15.68 2.26 -9.51
N CYS A 279 -14.40 2.19 -9.16
CA CYS A 279 -13.29 2.49 -10.05
C CYS A 279 -13.03 1.30 -11.01
N ASP A 280 -12.95 1.54 -12.32
CA ASP A 280 -12.72 0.52 -13.36
C ASP A 280 -11.38 0.70 -14.07
N GLN A 281 -10.49 1.50 -13.51
CA GLN A 281 -9.25 1.89 -14.18
C GLN A 281 -8.37 0.68 -14.52
N CYS A 282 -8.32 -0.31 -13.62
CA CYS A 282 -7.62 -1.59 -13.82
C CYS A 282 -8.32 -2.55 -14.79
N LEU A 283 -9.60 -2.33 -15.15
CA LEU A 283 -10.30 -3.14 -16.15
C LEU A 283 -9.93 -2.75 -17.60
N GLY A 284 -9.31 -1.58 -17.75
CA GLY A 284 -8.73 -1.13 -19.00
C GLY A 284 -7.22 -1.39 -18.99
N PRO A 285 -6.58 -1.29 -20.14
CA PRO A 285 -5.14 -1.43 -20.22
C PRO A 285 -4.44 -0.21 -19.63
N CYS A 286 -3.20 -0.44 -19.20
CA CYS A 286 -2.36 0.55 -18.54
C CYS A 286 -1.48 1.29 -19.56
N GLY A 287 -1.30 2.60 -19.35
CA GLY A 287 -0.40 3.44 -20.14
C GLY A 287 1.05 3.45 -19.64
N GLY A 288 1.36 2.70 -18.59
CA GLY A 288 2.64 2.77 -17.88
C GLY A 288 2.76 4.02 -17.00
N PHE A 289 3.98 4.31 -16.55
CA PHE A 289 4.29 5.48 -15.70
C PHE A 289 4.56 6.78 -16.48
N SER A 290 4.74 6.69 -17.80
CA SER A 290 5.07 7.84 -18.67
C SER A 290 3.86 8.71 -19.02
N VAL A 291 2.65 8.23 -18.74
CA VAL A 291 1.41 8.96 -18.95
C VAL A 291 0.90 9.33 -17.56
N ALA A 292 0.68 10.63 -17.32
CA ALA A 292 -0.01 11.09 -16.12
C ALA A 292 -1.29 10.26 -15.92
N PRO A 293 -1.66 9.90 -14.68
CA PRO A 293 -2.85 9.09 -14.43
C PRO A 293 -4.02 9.71 -15.20
N PRO A 294 -4.76 8.90 -15.99
CA PRO A 294 -5.75 9.45 -16.91
C PRO A 294 -6.78 10.23 -16.11
N GLN A 295 -6.86 11.54 -16.38
CA GLN A 295 -7.77 12.47 -15.70
C GLN A 295 -9.23 12.02 -15.78
N ASN A 296 -9.57 11.19 -16.78
CA ASN A 296 -10.89 10.60 -16.93
C ASN A 296 -10.95 9.25 -16.19
N THR A 297 -11.30 9.31 -14.93
CA THR A 297 -11.52 8.13 -14.08
C THR A 297 -12.59 7.25 -14.73
N GLY A 298 -12.23 6.01 -15.09
CA GLY A 298 -13.17 5.01 -15.58
C GLY A 298 -14.14 4.62 -14.47
N VAL A 299 -15.12 5.46 -14.18
CA VAL A 299 -16.02 5.33 -13.04
C VAL A 299 -17.36 4.80 -13.53
N THR A 300 -17.91 3.81 -12.82
CA THR A 300 -19.27 3.34 -13.10
C THR A 300 -20.12 3.15 -11.86
N ALA A 301 -21.37 3.60 -11.96
CA ALA A 301 -22.42 3.33 -10.99
C ALA A 301 -23.11 2.00 -11.35
N ARG A 302 -23.39 1.17 -10.34
CA ARG A 302 -24.25 -0.02 -10.44
C ARG A 302 -25.69 0.28 -10.09
#